data_AF-B6BT75-F1
#
_entry.id   AF-B6BT75-F1
#
_cell.length_a   1.000
_cell.length_b   1.000
_cell.length_c   1.000
_cell.angle_alpha   90.00
_cell.angle_beta   90.00
_cell.angle_gamma   90.00
#
_symmetry.space_group_name_H-M   'P 1'
#
loop_
_entity.id
_entity.type
_entity.pdbx_description
1 polymer ?
#
loop_
_entity_poly.entity_id
_entity_poly.type
_entity_poly.pdbx_seq_one_letter_code
_entity_poly.pdbx_strand_id
1 'polypeptide(L)'
;MNSKFLQISKDLINNSRDKGEISYIFKTKVHAIIVFQIFGNKKITFEDLCKNLVTVASRTTIQSILIDGVNKDYLSKEVDQKDKRKKYYNCNNLKEVITKWFQRNKLIFTSQ
;
A
#
# COMPACT_ATOMS: atom_id res chain seq x y z
N MET A 1 -26.81 4.32 5.24
CA MET A 1 -25.76 3.28 5.41
C MET A 1 -25.47 2.55 4.10
N ASN A 2 -26.46 1.92 3.45
CA ASN A 2 -26.27 1.22 2.16
C ASN A 2 -25.72 2.12 1.04
N SER A 3 -26.19 3.38 0.96
CA SER A 3 -25.68 4.37 0.00
C SER A 3 -24.19 4.69 0.16
N LYS A 4 -23.65 4.68 1.39
CA LYS A 4 -22.23 4.91 1.69
C LYS A 4 -21.36 3.77 1.15
N PHE A 5 -21.79 2.52 1.32
CA PHE A 5 -21.10 1.37 0.72
C PHE A 5 -21.11 1.41 -0.81
N LEU A 6 -22.20 1.87 -1.43
CA LEU A 6 -22.24 2.08 -2.89
C LEU A 6 -21.28 3.18 -3.35
N GLN A 7 -21.08 4.25 -2.57
CA GLN A 7 -20.09 5.28 -2.86
C GLN A 7 -18.65 4.73 -2.79
N ILE A 8 -18.34 3.91 -1.79
CA ILE A 8 -17.03 3.26 -1.66
C ILE A 8 -16.79 2.30 -2.83
N SER A 9 -17.81 1.51 -3.19
CA SER A 9 -17.74 0.63 -4.36
C SER A 9 -17.44 1.42 -5.64
N LYS A 10 -18.08 2.56 -5.85
CA LYS A 10 -17.78 3.47 -6.98
C LYS A 10 -16.35 4.01 -6.94
N ASP A 11 -15.83 4.41 -5.78
CA ASP A 11 -14.43 4.84 -5.65
C ASP A 11 -13.46 3.71 -6.02
N LEU A 12 -13.69 2.49 -5.54
CA LEU A 12 -12.88 1.32 -5.88
C LEU A 12 -12.94 0.96 -7.38
N ILE A 13 -14.12 1.06 -8.01
CA ILE A 13 -14.28 0.86 -9.46
C ILE A 13 -13.52 1.95 -10.25
N ASN A 14 -13.51 3.18 -9.77
CA ASN A 14 -12.74 4.24 -10.42
C ASN A 14 -11.23 4.01 -10.25
N ASN A 15 -10.79 3.61 -9.06
CA ASN A 15 -9.38 3.29 -8.77
C ASN A 15 -8.88 2.10 -9.62
N SER A 16 -9.73 1.14 -9.98
CA SER A 16 -9.33 0.01 -10.85
C SER A 16 -9.13 0.39 -12.32
N ARG A 17 -9.63 1.56 -12.74
CA ARG A 17 -9.46 2.13 -14.08
C ARG A 17 -8.28 3.11 -14.16
N ASP A 18 -7.80 3.56 -13.00
CA ASP A 18 -6.61 4.38 -12.90
C ASP A 18 -5.37 3.61 -13.35
N LYS A 19 -4.34 4.33 -13.79
CA LYS A 19 -3.04 3.75 -14.21
C LYS A 19 -1.86 4.25 -13.38
N GLY A 20 -2.13 5.08 -12.37
CA GLY A 20 -1.15 5.66 -11.48
C GLY A 20 -1.09 4.95 -10.12
N GLU A 21 -0.70 5.71 -9.11
CA GLU A 21 -0.40 5.27 -7.76
C GLU A 21 -1.56 4.52 -7.10
N ILE A 22 -2.80 5.00 -7.27
CA ILE A 22 -3.94 4.44 -6.56
C ILE A 22 -4.33 3.06 -7.11
N SER A 23 -4.15 2.85 -8.42
CA SER A 23 -4.31 1.53 -9.03
C SER A 23 -3.28 0.53 -8.54
N TYR A 24 -2.04 0.96 -8.25
CA TYR A 24 -1.03 0.11 -7.63
C TYR A 24 -1.43 -0.31 -6.21
N ILE A 25 -1.89 0.63 -5.39
CA ILE A 25 -2.31 0.36 -4.00
C ILE A 25 -3.44 -0.67 -3.96
N PHE A 26 -4.46 -0.49 -4.81
CA PHE A 26 -5.66 -1.32 -4.80
C PHE A 26 -5.70 -2.41 -5.88
N LYS A 27 -4.56 -2.73 -6.50
CA LYS A 27 -4.46 -3.76 -7.55
C LYS A 27 -4.95 -5.12 -7.07
N THR A 28 -4.51 -5.51 -5.87
CA THR A 28 -5.00 -6.70 -5.17
C THR A 28 -5.06 -6.42 -3.67
N LYS A 29 -5.80 -7.24 -2.91
CA LYS A 29 -5.79 -7.16 -1.44
C LYS A 29 -4.38 -7.20 -0.83
N VAL A 30 -3.47 -7.95 -1.46
CA VAL A 30 -2.08 -8.09 -0.99
C VAL A 30 -1.29 -6.80 -1.21
N HIS A 31 -1.50 -6.08 -2.32
CA HIS A 31 -0.88 -4.78 -2.55
C HIS A 31 -1.30 -3.80 -1.45
N ALA A 32 -2.60 -3.71 -1.17
CA ALA A 32 -3.13 -2.82 -0.15
C ALA A 32 -2.53 -3.14 1.23
N ILE A 33 -2.50 -4.42 1.62
CA ILE A 33 -1.92 -4.84 2.91
C ILE A 33 -0.43 -4.45 2.99
N ILE A 34 0.37 -4.74 1.96
CA ILE A 34 1.81 -4.40 1.95
C ILE A 34 2.01 -2.89 2.05
N VAL A 35 1.29 -2.12 1.23
CA VAL A 35 1.41 -0.65 1.23
C VAL A 35 1.00 -0.08 2.59
N PHE A 36 -0.07 -0.57 3.21
CA PHE A 36 -0.50 -0.10 4.53
C PHE A 36 0.49 -0.48 5.63
N GLN A 37 1.11 -1.67 5.54
CA GLN A 37 2.18 -2.06 6.45
C GLN A 37 3.41 -1.16 6.30
N ILE A 38 3.80 -0.79 5.08
CA ILE A 38 4.92 0.14 4.86
C ILE A 38 4.57 1.54 5.35
N PHE A 39 3.39 2.04 4.99
CA PHE A 39 2.96 3.39 5.35
C PHE A 39 2.76 3.58 6.85
N GLY A 40 2.19 2.58 7.52
CA GLY A 40 1.86 2.63 8.95
C GLY A 40 3.03 2.35 9.89
N ASN A 41 4.10 1.71 9.40
CA ASN A 41 5.28 1.40 10.22
C ASN A 41 6.43 2.36 9.91
N LYS A 42 7.13 2.84 10.95
CA LYS A 42 8.29 3.75 10.78
C LYS A 42 9.47 3.08 10.06
N LYS A 43 9.65 1.77 10.24
CA LYS A 43 10.72 0.97 9.63
C LYS A 43 10.22 -0.45 9.42
N ILE A 44 10.11 -0.89 8.18
CA ILE A 44 9.72 -2.26 7.85
C ILE A 44 10.65 -2.85 6.79
N THR A 45 11.09 -4.09 7.00
CA THR A 45 11.93 -4.82 6.04
C THR A 45 11.12 -5.85 5.25
N PHE A 46 11.75 -6.45 4.26
CA PHE A 46 11.17 -7.60 3.54
C PHE A 46 10.85 -8.77 4.49
N GLU A 47 11.74 -9.06 5.44
CA GLU A 47 11.54 -10.16 6.38
C GLU A 47 10.38 -9.89 7.34
N ASP A 48 10.21 -8.64 7.78
CA ASP A 48 9.06 -8.25 8.60
C ASP A 48 7.75 -8.43 7.83
N LEU A 49 7.71 -8.03 6.55
CA LEU A 49 6.55 -8.24 5.68
C LEU A 49 6.27 -9.74 5.50
N CYS A 50 7.28 -10.55 5.21
CA CYS A 50 7.10 -12.00 5.08
C CYS A 50 6.61 -12.67 6.36
N LYS A 51 7.07 -12.21 7.52
CA LYS A 51 6.60 -12.69 8.82
C LYS A 51 5.14 -12.31 9.06
N ASN A 52 4.76 -11.07 8.78
CA ASN A 52 3.41 -10.55 9.00
C ASN A 52 2.37 -11.13 8.01
N LEU A 53 2.81 -11.54 6.81
CA LEU A 53 1.94 -12.03 5.73
C LEU A 53 2.09 -13.53 5.43
N VAL A 54 2.65 -14.33 6.35
CA VAL A 54 3.03 -15.73 6.11
C VAL A 54 1.90 -16.62 5.56
N THR A 55 0.64 -16.39 5.96
CA THR A 55 -0.55 -17.11 5.47
C THR A 55 -1.33 -16.34 4.39
N VAL A 56 -0.91 -15.11 4.09
CA VAL A 56 -1.63 -14.18 3.20
C VAL A 56 -1.04 -14.18 1.80
N ALA A 57 0.30 -14.26 1.68
CA ALA A 57 1.00 -14.23 0.41
C ALA A 57 2.35 -14.95 0.49
N SER A 58 2.77 -15.59 -0.61
CA SER A 58 4.10 -16.18 -0.69
C SER A 58 5.20 -15.12 -0.65
N ARG A 59 6.39 -15.51 -0.20
CA ARG A 59 7.59 -14.64 -0.23
C ARG A 59 7.85 -14.09 -1.63
N THR A 60 7.69 -14.92 -2.67
CA THR A 60 7.85 -14.53 -4.08
C THR A 60 6.82 -13.49 -4.52
N THR A 61 5.57 -13.60 -4.05
CA THR A 61 4.51 -12.62 -4.33
C THR A 61 4.84 -11.28 -3.69
N ILE A 62 5.21 -11.29 -2.40
CA ILE A 62 5.60 -10.08 -1.65
C ILE A 62 6.78 -9.41 -2.37
N GLN A 63 7.81 -10.18 -2.72
CA GLN A 63 8.98 -9.68 -3.42
C GLN A 63 8.63 -9.06 -4.78
N SER A 64 7.78 -9.72 -5.56
CA SER A 64 7.37 -9.22 -6.88
C SER A 64 6.62 -7.89 -6.77
N ILE A 65 5.74 -7.75 -5.79
CA ILE A 65 5.01 -6.50 -5.53
C ILE A 65 5.97 -5.37 -5.15
N LEU A 66 6.90 -5.64 -4.23
CA LEU A 66 7.89 -4.65 -3.80
C LEU A 66 8.81 -4.21 -4.94
N ILE A 67 9.25 -5.15 -5.79
CA ILE A 67 10.06 -4.84 -6.98
C ILE A 67 9.28 -3.96 -7.95
N ASP A 68 8.03 -4.29 -8.27
CA ASP A 68 7.18 -3.45 -9.13
C ASP A 68 7.01 -2.05 -8.57
N GLY A 69 6.74 -1.93 -7.26
CA GLY A 69 6.59 -0.64 -6.59
C GLY A 69 7.87 0.21 -6.61
N VAL A 70 9.04 -0.41 -6.44
CA VAL A 70 10.33 0.28 -6.52
C VAL A 70 10.65 0.70 -7.96
N ASN A 71 10.39 -0.16 -8.93
CA ASN A 71 10.63 0.15 -10.35
C ASN A 71 9.76 1.31 -10.86
N LYS A 72 8.60 1.52 -10.25
CA LYS A 72 7.67 2.63 -10.57
C LYS A 72 7.88 3.89 -9.72
N ASP A 73 8.90 3.91 -8.87
CA ASP A 73 9.17 5.00 -7.92
C ASP A 73 8.00 5.27 -6.94
N TYR A 74 7.16 4.27 -6.70
CA TYR A 74 6.09 4.32 -5.70
C TYR A 74 6.61 3.97 -4.31
N LEU A 75 7.59 3.08 -4.26
CA LEU A 75 8.31 2.68 -3.05
C LEU A 75 9.79 2.98 -3.20
N SER A 76 10.44 3.32 -2.10
CA SER A 76 11.90 3.34 -1.99
C SER A 76 12.36 2.28 -1.00
N LYS A 77 13.65 1.93 -1.11
CA LYS A 77 14.34 1.10 -0.13
C LYS A 77 15.60 1.82 0.35
N GLU A 78 15.73 2.00 1.65
CA GLU A 78 16.89 2.60 2.29
C GLU A 78 17.71 1.50 2.97
N VAL A 79 19.02 1.53 2.77
CA VAL A 79 19.95 0.60 3.44
C VAL A 79 20.29 1.17 4.81
N ASP A 80 20.19 0.35 5.85
CA ASP A 80 20.60 0.77 7.18
C ASP A 80 22.13 1.02 7.24
N GLN A 81 22.52 2.14 7.83
CA GLN A 81 23.94 2.54 7.90
C GLN A 81 24.75 1.66 8.86
N LYS A 82 24.12 1.03 9.86
CA LYS A 82 24.78 0.17 10.85
C LYS A 82 24.79 -1.29 10.42
N ASP A 83 23.69 -1.78 9.82
CA ASP A 83 23.60 -3.12 9.25
C ASP A 83 23.15 -3.08 7.79
N LYS A 84 24.11 -3.10 6.87
CA LYS A 84 23.86 -3.04 5.41
C LYS A 84 22.98 -4.18 4.87
N ARG A 85 22.73 -5.24 5.67
CA ARG A 85 21.81 -6.33 5.31
C ARG A 85 20.35 -5.92 5.47
N LYS A 86 20.05 -4.92 6.31
CA LYS A 86 18.71 -4.41 6.52
C LYS A 86 18.37 -3.35 5.48
N LYS A 87 17.27 -3.59 4.77
CA LYS A 87 16.69 -2.67 3.78
C LYS A 87 15.29 -2.32 4.24
N TYR A 88 15.05 -1.05 4.52
CA TYR A 88 13.78 -0.54 4.97
C TYR A 88 12.99 0.03 3.80
N TYR A 89 11.73 -0.35 3.67
CA TYR A 89 10.86 0.19 2.65
C TYR A 89 10.18 1.47 3.15
N ASN A 90 9.99 2.41 2.24
CA ASN A 90 9.25 3.64 2.48
C ASN A 90 8.31 3.94 1.29
N CYS A 91 7.24 4.68 1.55
CA CYS A 91 6.34 5.18 0.53
C CYS A 91 6.87 6.52 0.00
N ASN A 92 7.16 6.58 -1.30
CA ASN A 92 7.46 7.83 -1.98
C ASN A 92 6.13 8.54 -2.30
N ASN A 93 5.72 8.50 -3.57
CA ASN A 93 4.55 9.21 -4.08
C ASN A 93 3.22 8.64 -3.53
N LEU A 94 3.24 7.42 -2.97
CA LEU A 94 2.04 6.79 -2.40
C LEU A 94 1.53 7.48 -1.12
N LYS A 95 2.39 8.17 -0.36
CA LYS A 95 2.02 8.77 0.93
C LYS A 95 0.88 9.78 0.80
N GLU A 96 0.98 10.67 -0.18
CA GLU A 96 -0.06 11.66 -0.44
C GLU A 96 -1.35 11.01 -0.95
N VAL A 97 -1.23 10.03 -1.85
CA VAL A 97 -2.36 9.32 -2.46
C VAL A 97 -3.16 8.54 -1.42
N ILE A 98 -2.49 7.79 -0.53
CA ILE A 98 -3.13 7.07 0.58
C ILE A 98 -3.82 8.04 1.53
N THR A 99 -3.18 9.16 1.85
CA THR A 99 -3.74 10.16 2.78
C THR A 99 -5.00 10.80 2.19
N LYS A 100 -4.98 11.20 0.91
CA LYS A 100 -6.15 11.72 0.20
C LYS A 100 -7.27 10.68 0.13
N TRP A 101 -6.94 9.44 -0.23
CA TRP A 101 -7.93 8.36 -0.26
C TRP A 101 -8.57 8.14 1.10
N PHE A 102 -7.79 8.10 2.18
CA PHE A 102 -8.29 7.97 3.54
C PHE A 102 -9.21 9.13 3.93
N GLN A 103 -8.82 10.37 3.64
CA GLN A 103 -9.64 11.55 3.94
C GLN A 103 -10.98 11.54 3.19
N ARG A 104 -10.99 11.18 1.90
CA ARG A 104 -12.24 11.03 1.12
C ARG A 104 -13.16 9.97 1.74
N ASN A 105 -12.61 8.82 2.11
CA ASN A 105 -13.39 7.75 2.73
C ASN A 105 -13.90 8.15 4.12
N LYS A 106 -13.10 8.86 4.92
CA LYS A 106 -13.53 9.42 6.20
C LYS A 106 -14.78 10.29 6.02
N LEU A 107 -14.78 11.19 5.03
CA LEU A 107 -15.93 12.04 4.72
C LEU A 107 -17.19 11.23 4.39
N ILE A 108 -17.07 10.16 3.59
CA ILE A 108 -18.21 9.27 3.25
C ILE A 108 -18.83 8.68 4.52
N PHE A 109 -18.00 8.27 5.49
CA PHE A 109 -18.48 7.67 6.72
C PHE A 109 -19.02 8.69 7.71
N THR A 110 -18.44 9.89 7.78
CA THR A 110 -18.81 10.93 8.75
C THR A 110 -19.88 11.90 8.26
N SER A 111 -20.15 11.99 6.95
CA SER A 111 -21.25 12.82 6.43
C SER A 111 -22.59 12.29 6.94
N GLN A 112 -23.41 13.14 7.55
CA GLN A 112 -24.75 12.79 8.04
C GLN A 112 -25.67 12.38 6.88
#